data_AF-A0A7Z9QYZ1-F1
#
_entry.id   AF-A0A7Z9QYZ1-F1
#
_cell.length_a   1.000
_cell.length_b   1.000
_cell.length_c   1.000
_cell.angle_alpha   90.00
_cell.angle_beta   90.00
_cell.angle_gamma   90.00
#
_symmetry.space_group_name_H-M   'P 1'
#
loop_
_entity.id
_entity.type
_entity.pdbx_description
1 polymer ?
#
loop_
_entity_poly.entity_id
_entity_poly.type
_entity_poly.pdbx_seq_one_letter_code
_entity_poly.pdbx_strand_id
1 'polypeptide(L)'
;MENRSTMVSSVKSDERPNFLWLNTHDLSARHLGCYGDTYAKTPNLDKLAAQGVRYTNTFVSGPICSPSRTSIFTAMHPTTVGTLHHRSFAIRPEFVHLLPHYLMKAGYISTQINTDLNTYIDSDEWSKYLNIEDLWKDRTDDKPFFAICSFSESHASTFKMNPEEVRLQRSNLLQDKELHDPDKAPIPSFVPNIPLARERMALFYDTITQVDYHVGDVLSKLEQHGLADDTIVFFWADHGSGYPRAKTHVYDDGLQVPLIIRFPEKYQHLASDLPGTVVDDFVMLMDLGPSLLSLAGITSPEHFQGREFLGPQKCEPREYVYSARDRLDNCNEMIRTVRNKKYRYIRNFLPHRPYASFYPDGGFFK
;
A
#
# COMPACT_ATOMS: atom_id res chain seq x y z
N MET A 1 -30.61 -36.38 6.87
CA MET A 1 -29.39 -35.55 6.74
C MET A 1 -29.86 -34.21 6.21
N GLU A 2 -30.11 -33.27 7.11
CA GLU A 2 -30.71 -31.97 6.77
C GLU A 2 -29.65 -31.01 6.21
N ASN A 3 -29.96 -30.49 5.02
CA ASN A 3 -29.30 -29.34 4.40
C ASN A 3 -29.42 -28.13 5.33
N ARG A 4 -28.31 -27.70 5.94
CA ARG A 4 -28.20 -26.35 6.48
C ARG A 4 -27.82 -25.39 5.35
N SER A 5 -28.84 -24.87 4.69
CA SER A 5 -28.73 -23.64 3.91
C SER A 5 -28.34 -22.52 4.86
N THR A 6 -27.09 -22.08 4.79
CA THR A 6 -26.63 -20.84 5.41
C THR A 6 -27.31 -19.68 4.68
N MET A 7 -28.34 -19.11 5.29
CA MET A 7 -28.92 -17.84 4.85
C MET A 7 -27.85 -16.76 4.94
N VAL A 8 -27.44 -16.24 3.79
CA VAL A 8 -26.74 -14.97 3.71
C VAL A 8 -27.75 -13.91 4.10
N SER A 9 -27.61 -13.34 5.30
CA SER A 9 -28.31 -12.12 5.68
C SER A 9 -27.88 -11.03 4.70
N SER A 10 -28.77 -10.63 3.79
CA SER A 10 -28.53 -9.50 2.90
C SER A 10 -28.60 -8.23 3.74
N VAL A 11 -27.45 -7.74 4.20
CA VAL A 11 -27.34 -6.37 4.70
C VAL A 11 -27.85 -5.45 3.59
N LYS A 12 -28.86 -4.62 3.89
CA LYS A 12 -29.40 -3.64 2.94
C LYS A 12 -28.27 -2.75 2.43
N SER A 13 -28.31 -2.36 1.15
CA SER A 13 -27.24 -1.55 0.53
C SER A 13 -26.91 -0.27 1.28
N ASP A 14 -27.88 0.31 2.00
CA ASP A 14 -27.76 1.55 2.78
C ASP A 14 -26.78 1.51 3.97
N GLU A 15 -26.38 0.33 4.44
CA GLU A 15 -25.52 0.21 5.64
C GLU A 15 -24.05 -0.09 5.32
N ARG A 16 -23.70 -0.37 4.06
CA ARG A 16 -22.34 -0.75 3.70
C ARG A 16 -21.49 0.46 3.32
N PRO A 17 -20.26 0.60 3.86
CA PRO A 17 -19.40 1.74 3.54
C PRO A 17 -18.90 1.68 2.09
N ASN A 18 -18.62 2.84 1.51
CA ASN A 18 -17.69 2.93 0.39
C ASN A 18 -16.26 2.77 0.90
N PHE A 19 -15.37 2.32 0.02
CA PHE A 19 -13.95 2.17 0.31
C PHE A 19 -13.11 2.97 -0.68
N LEU A 20 -12.22 3.80 -0.15
CA LEU A 20 -11.23 4.51 -0.96
C LEU A 20 -9.83 4.13 -0.49
N TRP A 21 -9.06 3.50 -1.38
CA TRP A 21 -7.64 3.24 -1.20
C TRP A 21 -6.83 4.33 -1.88
N LEU A 22 -6.08 5.06 -1.08
CA LEU A 22 -5.04 5.98 -1.49
C LEU A 22 -3.72 5.24 -1.32
N ASN A 23 -3.03 4.93 -2.41
CA ASN A 23 -1.78 4.20 -2.29
C ASN A 23 -0.65 4.84 -3.06
N THR A 24 0.56 4.64 -2.57
CA THR A 24 1.76 5.19 -3.19
C THR A 24 2.84 4.14 -3.40
N HIS A 25 3.88 4.51 -4.15
CA HIS A 25 4.98 3.64 -4.56
C HIS A 25 6.21 3.93 -3.71
N ASP A 26 6.93 2.89 -3.29
CA ASP A 26 8.27 3.01 -2.70
C ASP A 26 8.36 3.99 -1.50
N LEU A 27 7.48 3.83 -0.49
CA LEU A 27 7.42 4.72 0.68
C LEU A 27 7.39 3.96 2.00
N SER A 28 8.44 4.13 2.81
CA SER A 28 8.39 3.69 4.21
C SER A 28 7.63 4.68 5.10
N ALA A 29 6.98 4.16 6.14
CA ALA A 29 6.31 4.96 7.17
C ALA A 29 7.24 6.00 7.81
N ARG A 30 8.54 5.72 7.84
CA ARG A 30 9.58 6.59 8.44
C ARG A 30 9.74 7.95 7.76
N HIS A 31 9.11 8.19 6.61
CA HIS A 31 9.24 9.44 5.86
C HIS A 31 7.99 10.33 5.90
N LEU A 32 7.11 10.12 6.90
CA LEU A 32 5.87 10.87 7.07
C LEU A 32 5.86 11.63 8.39
N GLY A 33 5.32 12.85 8.39
CA GLY A 33 5.25 13.73 9.56
C GLY A 33 4.51 13.06 10.73
N CYS A 34 3.34 12.49 10.44
CA CYS A 34 2.55 11.75 11.42
C CYS A 34 3.26 10.53 12.00
N TYR A 35 4.29 9.98 11.35
CA TYR A 35 5.11 8.90 11.91
C TYR A 35 6.36 9.40 12.66
N GLY A 36 6.47 10.71 12.87
CA GLY A 36 7.51 11.35 13.67
C GLY A 36 8.67 11.92 12.85
N ASP A 37 8.60 11.94 11.52
CA ASP A 37 9.63 12.53 10.69
C ASP A 37 9.48 14.05 10.62
N THR A 38 10.38 14.77 11.28
CA THR A 38 10.38 16.24 11.31
C THR A 38 10.88 16.89 10.02
N TYR A 39 11.51 16.12 9.11
CA TYR A 39 11.91 16.61 7.81
C TYR A 39 10.77 16.53 6.79
N ALA A 40 9.82 15.61 6.97
CA ALA A 40 8.68 15.44 6.09
C ALA A 40 7.70 16.62 6.14
N LYS A 41 7.15 16.99 4.98
CA LYS A 41 6.08 17.98 4.85
C LYS A 41 4.83 17.31 4.29
N THR A 42 4.01 16.74 5.17
CA THR A 42 2.84 15.92 4.79
C THR A 42 1.55 16.34 5.50
N PRO A 43 1.13 17.62 5.40
CA PRO A 43 0.01 18.13 6.20
C PRO A 43 -1.33 17.42 5.92
N ASN A 44 -1.60 16.94 4.71
CA ASN A 44 -2.86 16.26 4.40
C ASN A 44 -2.88 14.84 4.99
N LEU A 45 -1.78 14.11 4.92
CA LEU A 45 -1.61 12.80 5.56
C LEU A 45 -1.58 12.93 7.09
N ASP A 46 -1.02 14.01 7.61
CA ASP A 46 -1.02 14.30 9.05
C ASP A 46 -2.44 14.58 9.54
N LYS A 47 -3.23 15.35 8.77
CA LYS A 47 -4.66 15.54 9.01
C LYS A 47 -5.44 14.23 8.91
N LEU A 48 -5.17 13.41 7.88
CA LEU A 48 -5.80 12.09 7.71
C LEU A 48 -5.50 11.18 8.92
N ALA A 49 -4.27 11.19 9.43
CA ALA A 49 -3.87 10.45 10.62
C ALA A 49 -4.54 10.98 11.89
N ALA A 50 -4.71 12.30 12.05
CA ALA A 50 -5.43 12.88 13.17
C ALA A 50 -6.93 12.53 13.17
N GLN A 51 -7.51 12.29 11.99
CA GLN A 51 -8.91 11.88 11.81
C GLN A 51 -9.10 10.35 11.76
N GLY A 52 -8.00 9.58 11.74
CA GLY A 52 -8.04 8.14 11.56
C GLY A 52 -7.21 7.40 12.61
N VAL A 53 -6.99 6.12 12.38
CA VAL A 53 -6.12 5.27 13.19
C VAL A 53 -4.83 5.02 12.42
N ARG A 54 -3.68 5.25 13.08
CA ARG A 54 -2.35 5.03 12.50
C ARG A 54 -1.78 3.69 12.96
N TYR A 55 -1.34 2.85 12.02
CA TYR A 55 -0.74 1.54 12.31
C TYR A 55 0.77 1.61 12.16
N THR A 56 1.50 1.31 13.24
CA THR A 56 2.96 1.46 13.26
C THR A 56 3.70 0.21 12.78
N ASN A 57 3.06 -0.97 12.81
CA ASN A 57 3.69 -2.25 12.49
C ASN A 57 3.04 -2.92 11.26
N THR A 58 2.95 -2.17 10.16
CA THR A 58 2.44 -2.67 8.87
C THR A 58 3.57 -3.11 7.96
N PHE A 59 3.49 -4.34 7.45
CA PHE A 59 4.52 -4.98 6.63
C PHE A 59 3.99 -5.54 5.31
N VAL A 60 4.88 -5.71 4.34
CA VAL A 60 4.55 -6.31 3.04
C VAL A 60 5.14 -7.70 2.87
N SER A 61 4.53 -8.51 2.01
CA SER A 61 4.98 -9.89 1.73
C SER A 61 6.30 -9.95 0.95
N GLY A 62 6.67 -8.88 0.24
CA GLY A 62 7.95 -8.78 -0.46
C GLY A 62 8.34 -7.32 -0.72
N PRO A 63 9.64 -6.98 -0.72
CA PRO A 63 10.12 -5.59 -0.79
C PRO A 63 10.20 -5.05 -2.22
N ILE A 64 9.24 -5.42 -3.08
CA ILE A 64 9.21 -5.03 -4.49
C ILE A 64 7.78 -5.00 -5.05
N CYS A 65 7.52 -4.05 -5.95
CA CYS A 65 6.20 -3.64 -6.41
C CYS A 65 5.31 -4.81 -6.85
N SER A 66 5.63 -5.49 -7.95
CA SER A 66 4.72 -6.51 -8.50
C SER A 66 4.41 -7.70 -7.58
N PRO A 67 5.39 -8.35 -6.92
CA PRO A 67 5.08 -9.35 -5.89
C PRO A 67 4.23 -8.80 -4.74
N SER A 68 4.55 -7.61 -4.23
CA SER A 68 3.82 -7.04 -3.10
C SER A 68 2.39 -6.71 -3.48
N ARG A 69 2.17 -5.98 -4.58
CA ARG A 69 0.84 -5.62 -5.08
C ARG A 69 0.01 -6.86 -5.37
N THR A 70 0.59 -7.90 -5.98
CA THR A 70 -0.12 -9.16 -6.19
C THR A 70 -0.55 -9.77 -4.86
N SER A 71 0.32 -9.77 -3.83
CA SER A 71 -0.05 -10.24 -2.50
C SER A 71 -1.22 -9.46 -1.88
N ILE A 72 -1.22 -8.14 -2.06
CA ILE A 72 -2.25 -7.24 -1.56
C ILE A 72 -3.61 -7.56 -2.21
N PHE A 73 -3.64 -7.70 -3.53
CA PHE A 73 -4.89 -7.94 -4.26
C PHE A 73 -5.36 -9.39 -4.22
N THR A 74 -4.50 -10.39 -3.99
CA THR A 74 -4.95 -11.78 -3.83
C THR A 74 -5.17 -12.18 -2.37
N ALA A 75 -4.74 -11.35 -1.42
CA ALA A 75 -4.65 -11.71 0.01
C ALA A 75 -3.84 -13.00 0.27
N MET A 76 -2.88 -13.32 -0.60
CA MET A 76 -2.03 -14.51 -0.52
C MET A 76 -0.55 -14.15 -0.56
N HIS A 77 0.29 -14.98 0.04
CA HIS A 77 1.73 -14.83 -0.09
C HIS A 77 2.18 -15.11 -1.54
N PRO A 78 3.08 -14.31 -2.12
CA PRO A 78 3.57 -14.54 -3.48
C PRO A 78 4.29 -15.89 -3.65
N THR A 79 4.85 -16.44 -2.57
CA THR A 79 5.44 -17.79 -2.55
C THR A 79 4.42 -18.90 -2.75
N THR A 80 3.15 -18.67 -2.41
CA THR A 80 2.09 -19.67 -2.52
C THR A 80 1.50 -19.69 -3.92
N VAL A 81 1.34 -18.53 -4.55
CA VAL A 81 0.74 -18.41 -5.90
C VAL A 81 1.77 -18.29 -7.03
N GLY A 82 3.06 -18.42 -6.74
CA GLY A 82 4.12 -18.39 -7.75
C GLY A 82 4.43 -17.00 -8.33
N THR A 83 4.08 -15.93 -7.60
CA THR A 83 4.17 -14.53 -8.07
C THR A 83 5.32 -13.77 -7.41
N LEU A 84 6.25 -14.45 -6.72
CA LEU A 84 7.34 -13.79 -6.01
C LEU A 84 8.49 -13.33 -6.93
N HIS A 85 8.66 -13.96 -8.09
CA HIS A 85 9.68 -13.57 -9.06
C HIS A 85 9.29 -12.26 -9.75
N HIS A 86 10.08 -11.20 -9.64
CA HIS A 86 9.73 -9.91 -10.22
C HIS A 86 9.47 -9.99 -11.73
N ARG A 87 8.33 -9.48 -12.20
CA ARG A 87 7.86 -9.54 -13.60
C ARG A 87 7.66 -10.96 -14.13
N SER A 88 7.02 -11.83 -13.35
CA SER A 88 6.82 -13.24 -13.71
C SER A 88 5.51 -13.57 -14.41
N PHE A 89 4.56 -12.63 -14.53
CA PHE A 89 3.26 -12.79 -15.20
C PHE A 89 2.62 -14.18 -14.96
N ALA A 90 2.60 -14.64 -13.72
CA ALA A 90 2.15 -16.00 -13.40
C ALA A 90 0.66 -16.15 -13.71
N ILE A 91 0.25 -17.35 -14.12
CA ILE A 91 -1.16 -17.68 -14.26
C ILE A 91 -1.67 -18.08 -12.88
N ARG A 92 -2.61 -17.32 -12.33
CA ARG A 92 -3.26 -17.65 -11.06
C ARG A 92 -4.05 -18.95 -11.20
N PRO A 93 -4.14 -19.78 -10.14
CA PRO A 93 -5.15 -20.83 -10.07
C PRO A 93 -6.55 -20.24 -10.25
N GLU A 94 -7.46 -20.97 -10.91
CA GLU A 94 -8.81 -20.49 -11.26
C GLU A 94 -9.62 -20.00 -10.05
N PHE A 95 -9.39 -20.58 -8.88
CA PHE A 95 -10.09 -20.20 -7.64
C PHE A 95 -9.53 -18.93 -6.97
N VAL A 96 -8.41 -18.38 -7.44
CA VAL A 96 -7.75 -17.20 -6.88
C VAL A 96 -8.12 -15.96 -7.70
N HIS A 97 -9.01 -15.14 -7.16
CA HIS A 97 -9.42 -13.88 -7.78
C HIS A 97 -8.76 -12.68 -7.09
N LEU A 98 -8.72 -11.54 -7.79
CA LEU A 98 -8.30 -10.28 -7.19
C LEU A 98 -9.43 -9.72 -6.32
N LEU A 99 -9.08 -8.98 -5.26
CA LEU A 99 -10.02 -8.39 -4.31
C LEU A 99 -11.26 -7.72 -4.95
N PRO A 100 -11.12 -6.90 -6.02
CA PRO A 100 -12.27 -6.34 -6.72
C PRO A 100 -13.34 -7.36 -7.14
N HIS A 101 -12.95 -8.57 -7.52
CA HIS A 101 -13.88 -9.62 -7.94
C HIS A 101 -14.91 -9.92 -6.85
N TYR A 102 -14.44 -10.08 -5.60
CA TYR A 102 -15.31 -10.44 -4.47
C TYR A 102 -16.27 -9.30 -4.11
N LEU A 103 -15.79 -8.05 -4.14
CA LEU A 103 -16.60 -6.87 -3.89
C LEU A 103 -17.65 -6.66 -4.99
N MET A 104 -17.26 -6.78 -6.27
CA MET A 104 -18.19 -6.67 -7.39
C MET A 104 -19.27 -7.75 -7.36
N LYS A 105 -18.92 -8.99 -6.98
CA LYS A 105 -19.89 -10.06 -6.77
C LYS A 105 -20.89 -9.74 -5.65
N ALA A 106 -20.49 -8.92 -4.66
CA ALA A 106 -21.35 -8.40 -3.61
C ALA A 106 -22.07 -7.10 -3.97
N GLY A 107 -21.99 -6.66 -5.24
CA GLY A 107 -22.71 -5.48 -5.76
C GLY A 107 -21.97 -4.16 -5.61
N TYR A 108 -20.67 -4.17 -5.31
CA TYR A 108 -19.85 -2.95 -5.36
C TYR A 108 -19.48 -2.60 -6.80
N ILE A 109 -19.32 -1.31 -7.06
CA ILE A 109 -18.57 -0.82 -8.21
C ILE A 109 -17.09 -0.79 -7.84
N SER A 110 -16.18 -1.17 -8.75
CA SER A 110 -14.74 -1.08 -8.52
C SER A 110 -14.06 -0.25 -9.60
N THR A 111 -13.10 0.59 -9.21
CA THR A 111 -12.22 1.25 -10.17
C THR A 111 -11.02 0.38 -10.52
N GLN A 112 -10.28 0.81 -11.54
CA GLN A 112 -9.06 0.13 -11.97
C GLN A 112 -8.03 0.04 -10.83
N ILE A 113 -7.34 -1.09 -10.81
CA ILE A 113 -6.23 -1.37 -9.89
C ILE A 113 -4.89 -1.06 -10.59
N ASN A 114 -3.78 -1.05 -9.85
CA ASN A 114 -2.45 -0.93 -10.47
C ASN A 114 -2.14 -2.11 -11.41
N THR A 115 -1.56 -1.82 -12.58
CA THR A 115 -1.28 -2.80 -13.65
C THR A 115 0.01 -3.61 -13.44
N ASP A 116 0.93 -3.14 -12.60
CA ASP A 116 2.19 -3.84 -12.32
C ASP A 116 1.98 -4.92 -11.25
N LEU A 117 1.25 -5.97 -11.64
CA LEU A 117 1.05 -7.21 -10.88
C LEU A 117 1.86 -8.34 -11.52
N ASN A 118 2.31 -9.28 -10.70
CA ASN A 118 2.98 -10.50 -11.13
C ASN A 118 2.01 -11.63 -11.54
N THR A 119 0.80 -11.26 -11.94
CA THR A 119 -0.19 -12.17 -12.50
C THR A 119 -0.73 -11.61 -13.79
N TYR A 120 -1.12 -12.49 -14.70
CA TYR A 120 -1.93 -12.11 -15.84
C TYR A 120 -3.33 -11.63 -15.37
N ILE A 121 -3.82 -10.58 -16.03
CA ILE A 121 -5.20 -10.10 -15.97
C ILE A 121 -5.66 -10.05 -17.42
N ASP A 122 -6.69 -10.81 -17.77
CA ASP A 122 -7.24 -10.77 -19.13
C ASP A 122 -8.11 -9.52 -19.37
N SER A 123 -8.42 -9.24 -20.63
CA SER A 123 -9.21 -8.08 -21.04
C SER A 123 -10.63 -8.08 -20.49
N ASP A 124 -11.22 -9.25 -20.23
CA ASP A 124 -12.58 -9.39 -19.75
C ASP A 124 -12.65 -9.15 -18.23
N GLU A 125 -11.61 -9.51 -17.48
CA GLU A 125 -11.43 -9.08 -16.10
C GLU A 125 -11.17 -7.57 -16.03
N TRP A 126 -10.28 -7.04 -16.87
CA TRP A 126 -9.92 -5.62 -16.85
C TRP A 126 -11.07 -4.68 -17.24
N SER A 127 -11.86 -5.04 -18.25
CA SER A 127 -12.98 -4.22 -18.74
C SER A 127 -14.13 -4.03 -17.74
N LYS A 128 -14.14 -4.77 -16.63
CA LYS A 128 -15.14 -4.63 -15.56
C LYS A 128 -14.88 -3.42 -14.66
N TYR A 129 -13.66 -2.87 -14.68
CA TYR A 129 -13.28 -1.78 -13.81
C TYR A 129 -13.58 -0.42 -14.44
N LEU A 130 -14.15 0.49 -13.63
CA LEU A 130 -14.34 1.88 -14.04
C LEU A 130 -13.02 2.66 -13.97
N ASN A 131 -12.88 3.72 -14.79
CA ASN A 131 -11.89 4.73 -14.48
C ASN A 131 -12.34 5.53 -13.26
N ILE A 132 -11.38 5.99 -12.46
CA ILE A 132 -11.67 6.79 -11.26
C ILE A 132 -12.40 8.10 -11.60
N GLU A 133 -12.10 8.71 -12.75
CA GLU A 133 -12.77 9.93 -13.20
C GLU A 133 -14.25 9.72 -13.52
N ASP A 134 -14.60 8.53 -14.03
CA ASP A 134 -15.99 8.16 -14.34
C ASP A 134 -16.80 7.96 -13.05
N LEU A 135 -16.14 7.49 -11.97
CA LEU A 135 -16.75 7.39 -10.65
C LEU A 135 -17.20 8.75 -10.11
N TRP A 136 -16.44 9.83 -10.39
CA TRP A 136 -16.79 11.18 -9.92
C TRP A 136 -17.88 11.84 -10.76
N LYS A 137 -17.86 11.63 -12.08
CA LYS A 137 -18.73 12.37 -13.02
C LYS A 137 -20.10 11.74 -13.25
N ASP A 138 -20.13 10.41 -13.37
CA ASP A 138 -21.28 9.69 -13.94
C ASP A 138 -21.96 8.76 -12.93
N ARG A 139 -21.65 8.91 -11.63
CA ARG A 139 -22.30 8.13 -10.58
C ARG A 139 -23.77 8.54 -10.48
N THR A 140 -24.61 7.66 -10.99
CA THR A 140 -26.08 7.82 -11.03
C THR A 140 -26.80 6.79 -10.16
N ASP A 141 -26.06 5.85 -9.56
CA ASP A 141 -26.61 4.85 -8.65
C ASP A 141 -25.98 4.92 -7.25
N ASP A 142 -26.76 4.48 -6.26
CA ASP A 142 -26.39 4.47 -4.85
C ASP A 142 -25.59 3.21 -4.47
N LYS A 143 -25.03 2.47 -5.44
CA LYS A 143 -24.25 1.27 -5.12
C LYS A 143 -22.96 1.68 -4.40
N PRO A 144 -22.52 0.91 -3.39
CA PRO A 144 -21.26 1.20 -2.73
C PRO A 144 -20.09 0.98 -3.70
N PHE A 145 -18.99 1.71 -3.52
CA PHE A 145 -17.82 1.60 -4.38
C PHE A 145 -16.56 1.16 -3.63
N PHE A 146 -15.64 0.56 -4.40
CA PHE A 146 -14.25 0.37 -4.05
C PHE A 146 -13.38 1.11 -5.06
N ALA A 147 -12.84 2.25 -4.62
CA ALA A 147 -12.05 3.15 -5.43
C ALA A 147 -10.58 3.08 -5.04
N ILE A 148 -9.69 3.20 -6.02
CA ILE A 148 -8.25 3.19 -5.82
C ILE A 148 -7.65 4.39 -6.56
N CYS A 149 -6.93 5.22 -5.83
CA CYS A 149 -6.09 6.29 -6.36
C CYS A 149 -4.63 5.95 -6.06
N SER A 150 -3.84 5.75 -7.11
CA SER A 150 -2.43 5.38 -7.02
C SER A 150 -1.51 6.55 -7.41
N PHE A 151 -0.53 6.82 -6.55
CA PHE A 151 0.45 7.89 -6.70
C PHE A 151 1.83 7.29 -6.93
N SER A 152 2.49 7.62 -8.04
CA SER A 152 3.76 6.99 -8.47
C SER A 152 5.00 7.87 -8.28
N GLU A 153 4.80 9.10 -7.79
CA GLU A 153 5.78 10.17 -7.73
C GLU A 153 6.97 9.79 -6.83
N SER A 154 6.71 9.07 -5.72
CA SER A 154 7.75 8.61 -4.79
C SER A 154 8.53 7.37 -5.24
N HIS A 155 8.27 6.85 -6.44
CA HIS A 155 9.00 5.71 -6.97
C HIS A 155 10.52 5.95 -7.05
N ALA A 156 11.32 4.89 -6.84
CA ALA A 156 12.78 4.93 -6.78
C ALA A 156 13.46 5.55 -8.03
N SER A 157 12.77 5.61 -9.17
CA SER A 157 13.26 6.29 -10.37
C SER A 157 13.60 7.76 -10.13
N THR A 158 12.95 8.41 -9.17
CA THR A 158 13.22 9.81 -8.78
C THR A 158 14.68 10.02 -8.40
N PHE A 159 15.34 9.03 -7.79
CA PHE A 159 16.76 9.14 -7.41
C PHE A 159 17.72 9.25 -8.62
N LYS A 160 17.25 8.96 -9.84
CA LYS A 160 18.04 9.03 -11.08
C LYS A 160 17.74 10.25 -11.94
N MET A 161 16.63 10.92 -11.68
CA MET A 161 16.19 12.04 -12.51
C MET A 161 17.11 13.25 -12.29
N ASN A 162 17.20 14.16 -13.26
CA ASN A 162 17.99 15.37 -13.08
C ASN A 162 17.32 16.25 -11.99
N PRO A 163 18.06 16.72 -10.95
CA PRO A 163 17.49 17.56 -9.90
C PRO A 163 16.72 18.79 -10.41
N GLU A 164 17.20 19.44 -11.47
CA GLU A 164 16.54 20.62 -12.05
C GLU A 164 15.25 20.26 -12.78
N GLU A 165 15.24 19.19 -13.59
CA GLU A 165 14.03 18.70 -14.27
C GLU A 165 12.95 18.32 -13.25
N VAL A 166 13.38 17.66 -12.19
CA VAL A 166 12.55 17.24 -11.09
C VAL A 166 11.97 18.45 -10.36
N ARG A 167 12.80 19.43 -9.98
CA ARG A 167 12.33 20.67 -9.35
C ARG A 167 11.39 21.45 -10.27
N LEU A 168 11.66 21.50 -11.58
CA LEU A 168 10.83 22.19 -12.57
C LEU A 168 9.47 21.52 -12.77
N GLN A 169 9.41 20.18 -12.84
CA GLN A 169 8.13 19.46 -12.88
C GLN A 169 7.28 19.78 -11.64
N ARG A 170 7.95 20.00 -10.51
CA ARG A 170 7.33 20.22 -9.20
C ARG A 170 6.94 21.64 -8.90
N SER A 171 7.61 22.64 -9.48
CA SER A 171 7.31 24.05 -9.23
C SER A 171 5.89 24.45 -9.62
N ASN A 172 5.19 23.63 -10.42
CA ASN A 172 3.78 23.81 -10.74
C ASN A 172 2.85 23.43 -9.57
N LEU A 173 3.32 22.60 -8.63
CA LEU A 173 2.55 22.11 -7.48
C LEU A 173 3.11 22.62 -6.14
N LEU A 174 4.43 22.69 -6.01
CA LEU A 174 5.15 23.06 -4.80
C LEU A 174 5.72 24.49 -4.90
N GLN A 175 5.59 25.24 -3.81
CA GLN A 175 6.26 26.53 -3.62
C GLN A 175 7.70 26.33 -3.12
N ASP A 176 8.58 27.31 -3.32
CA ASP A 176 9.98 27.23 -2.88
C ASP A 176 10.14 26.91 -1.38
N LYS A 177 9.24 27.41 -0.54
CA LYS A 177 9.22 27.13 0.91
C LYS A 177 8.89 25.67 1.24
N GLU A 178 8.23 24.97 0.32
CA GLU A 178 7.85 23.55 0.45
C GLU A 178 8.96 22.63 -0.03
N LEU A 179 9.93 23.12 -0.80
CA LEU A 179 11.14 22.38 -1.14
C LEU A 179 11.99 22.10 0.11
N HIS A 180 12.61 20.93 0.13
CA HIS A 180 13.45 20.52 1.25
C HIS A 180 14.91 20.94 1.08
N ASP A 181 15.50 21.41 2.18
CA ASP A 181 16.89 21.82 2.26
C ASP A 181 17.83 20.60 2.31
N PRO A 182 18.65 20.34 1.26
CA PRO A 182 19.55 19.19 1.23
C PRO A 182 20.50 19.10 2.43
N ASP A 183 20.93 20.23 3.00
CA ASP A 183 21.86 20.21 4.13
C ASP A 183 21.23 19.69 5.42
N LYS A 184 19.89 19.61 5.46
CA LYS A 184 19.11 19.05 6.57
C LYS A 184 18.58 17.65 6.28
N ALA A 185 18.87 17.08 5.12
CA ALA A 185 18.33 15.80 4.71
C ALA A 185 18.78 14.66 5.65
N PRO A 186 17.86 13.82 6.14
CA PRO A 186 18.20 12.68 6.97
C PRO A 186 18.82 11.57 6.10
N ILE A 187 20.12 11.36 6.25
CA ILE A 187 20.84 10.30 5.53
C ILE A 187 20.93 9.05 6.41
N PRO A 188 20.38 7.90 5.97
CA PRO A 188 20.56 6.64 6.69
C PRO A 188 22.04 6.29 6.84
N SER A 189 22.42 5.70 7.98
CA SER A 189 23.83 5.43 8.33
C SER A 189 24.59 4.51 7.36
N PHE A 190 23.86 3.76 6.53
CA PHE A 190 24.41 2.87 5.51
C PHE A 190 24.49 3.52 4.11
N VAL A 191 24.02 4.76 3.96
CA VAL A 191 24.18 5.56 2.74
C VAL A 191 25.31 6.57 2.96
N PRO A 192 26.29 6.68 2.04
CA PRO A 192 27.33 7.70 2.11
C PRO A 192 26.75 9.11 2.29
N ASN A 193 27.13 9.80 3.37
CA ASN A 193 26.66 11.16 3.66
C ASN A 193 27.49 12.20 2.88
N ILE A 194 27.25 12.27 1.57
CA ILE A 194 27.89 13.19 0.62
C ILE A 194 26.85 14.18 0.05
N PRO A 195 27.28 15.33 -0.52
CA PRO A 195 26.35 16.32 -1.08
C PRO A 195 25.34 15.73 -2.07
N LEU A 196 25.78 14.81 -2.94
CA LEU A 196 24.91 14.11 -3.87
C LEU A 196 23.80 13.32 -3.13
N ALA A 197 24.13 12.56 -2.09
CA ALA A 197 23.13 11.79 -1.33
C ALA A 197 22.08 12.68 -0.65
N ARG A 198 22.53 13.81 -0.11
CA ARG A 198 21.68 14.84 0.50
C ARG A 198 20.72 15.46 -0.49
N GLU A 199 21.21 15.85 -1.66
CA GLU A 199 20.37 16.37 -2.73
C GLU A 199 19.34 15.32 -3.17
N ARG A 200 19.78 14.07 -3.41
CA ARG A 200 18.90 12.97 -3.79
C ARG A 200 17.83 12.68 -2.74
N MET A 201 18.17 12.76 -1.46
CA MET A 201 17.21 12.59 -0.38
C MET A 201 16.21 13.75 -0.32
N ALA A 202 16.66 15.01 -0.40
CA ALA A 202 15.75 16.15 -0.47
C ALA A 202 14.76 16.05 -1.65
N LEU A 203 15.25 15.67 -2.83
CA LEU A 203 14.40 15.43 -4.00
C LEU A 203 13.39 14.30 -3.78
N PHE A 204 13.72 13.27 -3.01
CA PHE A 204 12.77 12.24 -2.64
C PHE A 204 11.72 12.76 -1.65
N TYR A 205 12.10 13.57 -0.67
CA TYR A 205 11.12 14.16 0.25
C TYR A 205 10.14 15.12 -0.44
N ASP A 206 10.60 15.87 -1.43
CA ASP A 206 9.74 16.68 -2.28
C ASP A 206 8.69 15.84 -3.07
N THR A 207 8.97 14.57 -3.44
CA THR A 207 7.92 13.70 -4.04
C THR A 207 6.89 13.29 -3.03
N ILE A 208 7.30 13.04 -1.79
CA ILE A 208 6.39 12.72 -0.70
C ILE A 208 5.43 13.90 -0.47
N THR A 209 5.92 15.15 -0.53
CA THR A 209 5.05 16.32 -0.48
C THR A 209 4.04 16.36 -1.65
N GLN A 210 4.44 15.98 -2.87
CA GLN A 210 3.48 15.89 -3.99
C GLN A 210 2.42 14.82 -3.77
N VAL A 211 2.81 13.64 -3.29
CA VAL A 211 1.85 12.59 -2.92
C VAL A 211 0.86 13.12 -1.89
N ASP A 212 1.32 13.89 -0.90
CA ASP A 212 0.47 14.53 0.10
C ASP A 212 -0.54 15.52 -0.53
N TYR A 213 -0.12 16.35 -1.49
CA TYR A 213 -1.04 17.23 -2.24
C TYR A 213 -2.09 16.44 -3.01
N HIS A 214 -1.70 15.37 -3.70
CA HIS A 214 -2.64 14.55 -4.46
C HIS A 214 -3.62 13.81 -3.54
N VAL A 215 -3.16 13.36 -2.36
CA VAL A 215 -4.05 12.86 -1.30
C VAL A 215 -5.05 13.95 -0.89
N GLY A 216 -4.60 15.18 -0.66
CA GLY A 216 -5.47 16.31 -0.36
C GLY A 216 -6.51 16.61 -1.44
N ASP A 217 -6.13 16.56 -2.72
CA ASP A 217 -7.03 16.76 -3.86
C ASP A 217 -8.11 15.67 -3.92
N VAL A 218 -7.74 14.39 -3.79
CA VAL A 218 -8.71 13.29 -3.80
C VAL A 218 -9.66 13.37 -2.59
N LEU A 219 -9.14 13.67 -1.40
CA LEU A 219 -9.98 13.86 -0.22
C LEU A 219 -10.95 15.04 -0.38
N SER A 220 -10.50 16.13 -1.01
CA SER A 220 -11.35 17.29 -1.31
C SER A 220 -12.44 16.95 -2.31
N LYS A 221 -12.14 16.17 -3.36
CA LYS A 221 -13.15 15.66 -4.29
C LYS A 221 -14.19 14.80 -3.57
N LEU A 222 -13.75 13.89 -2.70
CA LEU A 222 -14.66 13.06 -1.91
C LEU A 222 -15.64 13.90 -1.06
N GLU A 223 -15.16 14.99 -0.46
CA GLU A 223 -15.99 15.95 0.27
C GLU A 223 -16.94 16.73 -0.65
N GLN A 224 -16.44 17.26 -1.77
CA GLN A 224 -17.23 18.03 -2.74
C GLN A 224 -18.39 17.23 -3.35
N HIS A 225 -18.20 15.93 -3.54
CA HIS A 225 -19.23 15.02 -4.03
C HIS A 225 -20.16 14.50 -2.92
N GLY A 226 -20.00 14.95 -1.66
CA GLY A 226 -20.84 14.54 -0.54
C GLY A 226 -20.67 13.08 -0.12
N LEU A 227 -19.54 12.46 -0.45
CA LEU A 227 -19.29 11.03 -0.22
C LEU A 227 -18.43 10.75 1.02
N ALA A 228 -17.93 11.80 1.68
CA ALA A 228 -16.99 11.67 2.79
C ALA A 228 -17.56 10.89 3.99
N ASP A 229 -18.81 11.14 4.36
CA ASP A 229 -19.47 10.51 5.52
C ASP A 229 -19.81 9.04 5.29
N ASP A 230 -19.86 8.62 4.03
CA ASP A 230 -20.14 7.24 3.62
C ASP A 230 -18.88 6.46 3.21
N THR A 231 -17.67 7.01 3.38
CA THR A 231 -16.45 6.41 2.84
C THR A 231 -15.36 6.19 3.89
N ILE A 232 -14.95 4.94 4.07
CA ILE A 232 -13.75 4.58 4.83
C ILE A 232 -12.54 4.76 3.91
N VAL A 233 -11.56 5.53 4.36
CA VAL A 233 -10.36 5.87 3.58
C VAL A 233 -9.14 5.18 4.15
N PHE A 234 -8.37 4.54 3.28
CA PHE A 234 -7.12 3.88 3.59
C PHE A 234 -5.99 4.61 2.88
N PHE A 235 -4.89 4.89 3.58
CA PHE A 235 -3.63 5.30 2.97
C PHE A 235 -2.55 4.26 3.26
N TRP A 236 -1.84 3.79 2.23
CA TRP A 236 -0.75 2.82 2.38
C TRP A 236 0.29 2.91 1.24
N ALA A 237 1.44 2.24 1.39
CA ALA A 237 2.45 2.12 0.32
C ALA A 237 2.72 0.67 -0.04
N ASP A 238 2.98 0.37 -1.30
CA ASP A 238 3.11 -0.99 -1.79
C ASP A 238 4.35 -1.74 -1.28
N HIS A 239 5.43 -1.03 -0.97
CA HIS A 239 6.58 -1.50 -0.18
C HIS A 239 7.38 -0.30 0.33
N GLY A 240 8.47 -0.58 1.04
CA GLY A 240 9.33 0.44 1.62
C GLY A 240 10.14 1.23 0.59
N SER A 241 10.96 2.16 1.09
CA SER A 241 11.53 3.26 0.30
C SER A 241 12.50 2.85 -0.81
N GLY A 242 12.62 3.69 -1.84
CA GLY A 242 13.42 3.41 -3.04
C GLY A 242 14.96 3.52 -2.94
N TYR A 243 15.53 3.70 -1.74
CA TYR A 243 16.97 3.90 -1.55
C TYR A 243 17.73 2.58 -1.21
N PRO A 244 19.07 2.56 -1.24
CA PRO A 244 19.85 1.35 -0.99
C PRO A 244 19.47 0.65 0.32
N ARG A 245 19.49 -0.68 0.37
CA ARG A 245 19.10 -1.50 1.54
C ARG A 245 17.60 -1.43 1.93
N ALA A 246 16.79 -0.59 1.28
CA ALA A 246 15.34 -0.56 1.45
C ALA A 246 14.65 -1.42 0.37
N LYS A 247 14.11 -0.83 -0.70
CA LYS A 247 13.55 -1.56 -1.86
C LYS A 247 14.48 -2.68 -2.29
N THR A 248 13.89 -3.78 -2.73
CA THR A 248 14.53 -5.08 -3.01
C THR A 248 15.03 -5.84 -1.78
N HIS A 249 15.21 -5.22 -0.61
CA HIS A 249 15.79 -5.90 0.56
C HIS A 249 14.76 -6.18 1.65
N VAL A 250 14.94 -7.31 2.33
CA VAL A 250 14.02 -7.78 3.39
C VAL A 250 14.33 -7.16 4.77
N TYR A 251 14.79 -5.91 4.79
CA TYR A 251 14.95 -5.11 6.00
C TYR A 251 13.69 -4.27 6.24
N ASP A 252 13.58 -3.64 7.41
CA ASP A 252 12.39 -2.86 7.75
C ASP A 252 12.20 -1.67 6.80
N ASP A 253 13.25 -1.00 6.34
CA ASP A 253 13.10 0.11 5.38
C ASP A 253 12.52 -0.32 4.02
N GLY A 254 12.63 -1.61 3.66
CA GLY A 254 12.04 -2.18 2.45
C GLY A 254 10.70 -2.88 2.65
N LEU A 255 10.36 -3.22 3.89
CA LEU A 255 9.18 -4.05 4.21
C LEU A 255 8.13 -3.32 5.04
N GLN A 256 8.50 -2.33 5.85
CA GLN A 256 7.60 -1.59 6.72
C GLN A 256 7.07 -0.35 5.99
N VAL A 257 5.75 -0.24 5.91
CA VAL A 257 5.03 0.75 5.11
C VAL A 257 4.03 1.51 5.97
N PRO A 258 3.61 2.72 5.59
CA PRO A 258 2.55 3.42 6.31
C PRO A 258 1.22 2.69 6.12
N LEU A 259 0.38 2.76 7.15
CA LEU A 259 -1.05 2.47 7.05
C LEU A 259 -1.83 3.43 7.94
N ILE A 260 -2.70 4.24 7.34
CA ILE A 260 -3.62 5.15 8.02
C ILE A 260 -5.02 4.79 7.55
N ILE A 261 -5.98 4.65 8.48
CA ILE A 261 -7.36 4.33 8.14
C ILE A 261 -8.30 5.29 8.84
N ARG A 262 -9.03 6.09 8.05
CA ARG A 262 -10.05 7.01 8.55
C ARG A 262 -11.43 6.38 8.39
N PHE A 263 -12.14 6.29 9.51
CA PHE A 263 -13.56 5.93 9.55
C PHE A 263 -14.36 7.21 9.77
N PRO A 264 -15.36 7.53 8.93
CA PRO A 264 -16.27 8.62 9.23
C PRO A 264 -17.16 8.23 10.43
N GLU A 265 -17.80 9.22 11.06
CA GLU A 265 -18.59 9.02 12.29
C GLU A 265 -19.61 7.89 12.16
N LYS A 266 -20.30 7.81 11.01
CA LYS A 266 -21.25 6.74 10.65
C LYS A 266 -20.68 5.33 10.85
N TYR A 267 -19.40 5.13 10.55
CA TYR A 267 -18.72 3.82 10.60
C TYR A 267 -17.69 3.71 11.72
N GLN A 268 -17.69 4.63 12.70
CA GLN A 268 -16.73 4.61 13.80
C GLN A 268 -16.83 3.32 14.65
N HIS A 269 -18.01 2.70 14.70
CA HIS A 269 -18.23 1.42 15.37
C HIS A 269 -17.51 0.23 14.70
N LEU A 270 -17.04 0.39 13.45
CA LEU A 270 -16.24 -0.60 12.72
C LEU A 270 -14.73 -0.36 12.84
N ALA A 271 -14.32 0.78 13.40
CA ALA A 271 -12.92 1.14 13.57
C ALA A 271 -12.25 0.27 14.63
N SER A 272 -10.93 0.10 14.52
CA SER A 272 -10.14 -0.59 15.53
C SER A 272 -9.96 0.21 16.81
N ASP A 273 -9.98 1.54 16.72
CA ASP A 273 -9.75 2.49 17.81
C ASP A 273 -10.33 3.87 17.43
N LEU A 274 -10.25 4.83 18.34
CA LEU A 274 -10.72 6.21 18.15
C LEU A 274 -9.85 6.99 17.15
N PRO A 275 -10.38 8.02 16.48
CA PRO A 275 -9.60 8.93 15.64
C PRO A 275 -8.40 9.55 16.39
N GLY A 276 -7.27 9.68 15.71
CA GLY A 276 -6.02 10.24 16.24
C GLY A 276 -5.17 9.27 17.07
N THR A 277 -5.62 8.02 17.23
CA THR A 277 -4.90 7.00 18.00
C THR A 277 -3.87 6.25 17.16
N VAL A 278 -3.03 5.49 17.87
CA VAL A 278 -1.95 4.68 17.29
C VAL A 278 -2.14 3.23 17.71
N VAL A 279 -2.20 2.34 16.72
CA VAL A 279 -2.23 0.89 16.92
C VAL A 279 -0.84 0.32 16.58
N ASP A 280 -0.34 -0.54 17.45
CA ASP A 280 0.97 -1.19 17.30
C ASP A 280 0.88 -2.70 16.99
N ASP A 281 -0.31 -3.19 16.67
CA ASP A 281 -0.54 -4.54 16.19
C ASP A 281 0.17 -4.80 14.86
N PHE A 282 0.58 -6.05 14.65
CA PHE A 282 1.15 -6.46 13.37
C PHE A 282 0.07 -6.62 12.30
N VAL A 283 0.25 -5.90 11.19
CA VAL A 283 -0.57 -6.01 9.99
C VAL A 283 0.33 -6.36 8.81
N MET A 284 -0.09 -7.30 7.97
CA MET A 284 0.47 -7.49 6.63
C MET A 284 -0.43 -6.74 5.64
N LEU A 285 0.09 -6.05 4.62
CA LEU A 285 -0.81 -5.37 3.66
C LEU A 285 -1.74 -6.33 2.88
N MET A 286 -1.39 -7.61 2.76
CA MET A 286 -2.31 -8.64 2.24
C MET A 286 -3.54 -8.88 3.14
N ASP A 287 -3.54 -8.37 4.36
CA ASP A 287 -4.66 -8.39 5.29
C ASP A 287 -5.74 -7.35 4.95
N LEU A 288 -5.40 -6.35 4.12
CA LEU A 288 -6.37 -5.33 3.72
C LEU A 288 -7.56 -5.94 2.98
N GLY A 289 -7.32 -6.93 2.11
CA GLY A 289 -8.37 -7.64 1.39
C GLY A 289 -9.43 -8.29 2.29
N PRO A 290 -9.07 -9.27 3.14
CA PRO A 290 -10.01 -9.89 4.07
C PRO A 290 -10.66 -8.87 5.03
N SER A 291 -9.91 -7.87 5.48
CA SER A 291 -10.44 -6.81 6.34
C SER A 291 -11.49 -5.96 5.64
N LEU A 292 -11.33 -5.66 4.35
CA LEU A 292 -12.32 -4.95 3.55
C LEU A 292 -13.59 -5.78 3.35
N LEU A 293 -13.43 -7.10 3.10
CA LEU A 293 -14.56 -8.03 3.01
C LEU A 293 -15.31 -8.11 4.35
N SER A 294 -14.59 -8.22 5.46
CA SER A 294 -15.15 -8.18 6.82
C SER A 294 -15.97 -6.91 7.04
N LEU A 295 -15.42 -5.73 6.75
CA LEU A 295 -16.12 -4.44 6.86
C LEU A 295 -17.38 -4.35 5.97
N ALA A 296 -17.37 -5.03 4.83
CA ALA A 296 -18.52 -5.12 3.92
C ALA A 296 -19.55 -6.20 4.30
N GLY A 297 -19.31 -6.97 5.38
CA GLY A 297 -20.15 -8.10 5.78
C GLY A 297 -20.00 -9.34 4.89
N ILE A 298 -18.90 -9.47 4.16
CA ILE A 298 -18.61 -10.56 3.23
C ILE A 298 -17.66 -11.56 3.90
N THR A 299 -17.94 -12.85 3.81
CA THR A 299 -17.03 -13.90 4.29
C THR A 299 -15.81 -14.01 3.37
N SER A 300 -14.62 -13.99 3.96
CA SER A 300 -13.37 -14.21 3.22
C SER A 300 -13.30 -15.63 2.65
N PRO A 301 -12.76 -15.82 1.43
CA PRO A 301 -12.49 -17.15 0.90
C PRO A 301 -11.50 -17.94 1.78
N GLU A 302 -11.71 -19.25 1.92
CA GLU A 302 -10.87 -20.11 2.77
C GLU A 302 -9.38 -20.13 2.37
N HIS A 303 -9.07 -19.82 1.11
CA HIS A 303 -7.69 -19.82 0.60
C HIS A 303 -6.92 -18.52 0.91
N PHE A 304 -7.58 -17.49 1.44
CA PHE A 304 -6.88 -16.27 1.85
C PHE A 304 -5.88 -16.59 2.97
N GLN A 305 -4.67 -16.03 2.84
CA GLN A 305 -3.61 -16.14 3.85
C GLN A 305 -3.45 -14.84 4.65
N GLY A 306 -3.98 -13.73 4.12
CA GLY A 306 -4.26 -12.53 4.91
C GLY A 306 -5.30 -12.81 6.00
N ARG A 307 -5.30 -11.99 7.05
CA ARG A 307 -6.23 -12.13 8.18
C ARG A 307 -6.99 -10.83 8.39
N GLU A 308 -8.26 -10.93 8.77
CA GLU A 308 -9.10 -9.80 9.12
C GLU A 308 -8.54 -9.13 10.38
N PHE A 309 -8.05 -7.90 10.29
CA PHE A 309 -7.70 -7.09 11.47
C PHE A 309 -8.75 -6.02 11.79
N LEU A 310 -9.80 -5.93 10.95
CA LEU A 310 -10.93 -5.01 11.07
C LEU A 310 -12.26 -5.72 10.80
N GLY A 311 -13.34 -5.07 11.20
CA GLY A 311 -14.71 -5.52 10.98
C GLY A 311 -15.16 -6.66 11.89
N PRO A 312 -16.40 -7.16 11.72
CA PRO A 312 -17.02 -8.15 12.60
C PRO A 312 -16.32 -9.51 12.62
N GLN A 313 -15.51 -9.82 11.59
CA GLN A 313 -14.74 -11.07 11.51
C GLN A 313 -13.28 -10.90 11.98
N LYS A 314 -12.96 -9.80 12.69
CA LYS A 314 -11.59 -9.51 13.18
C LYS A 314 -11.02 -10.70 13.95
N CYS A 315 -9.82 -11.10 13.56
CA CYS A 315 -9.00 -12.10 14.23
C CYS A 315 -8.13 -11.48 15.33
N GLU A 316 -7.65 -12.33 16.25
CA GLU A 316 -6.61 -11.96 17.19
C GLU A 316 -5.32 -11.49 16.47
N PRO A 317 -4.67 -10.42 16.97
CA PRO A 317 -3.41 -9.92 16.41
C PRO A 317 -2.35 -11.01 16.28
N ARG A 318 -1.59 -10.98 15.18
CA ARG A 318 -0.48 -11.92 14.95
C ARG A 318 0.75 -11.51 15.76
N GLU A 319 1.51 -12.48 16.24
CA GLU A 319 2.79 -12.25 16.90
C GLU A 319 3.94 -12.05 15.90
N TYR A 320 3.80 -12.63 14.70
CA TYR A 320 4.83 -12.67 13.66
C TYR A 320 4.32 -12.19 12.31
N VAL A 321 5.18 -11.48 11.58
CA VAL A 321 5.01 -11.14 10.16
C VAL A 321 6.05 -11.86 9.31
N TYR A 322 5.65 -12.25 8.10
CA TYR A 322 6.47 -13.07 7.20
C TYR A 322 6.61 -12.37 5.84
N SER A 323 7.84 -12.28 5.36
CA SER A 323 8.12 -11.74 4.03
C SER A 323 9.15 -12.60 3.31
N ALA A 324 9.19 -12.47 2.00
CA ALA A 324 10.09 -13.23 1.14
C ALA A 324 10.62 -12.37 0.00
N ARG A 325 11.72 -12.83 -0.59
CA ARG A 325 12.31 -12.28 -1.81
C ARG A 325 12.91 -13.42 -2.60
N ASP A 326 12.49 -13.56 -3.85
CA ASP A 326 13.12 -14.47 -4.82
C ASP A 326 13.71 -13.65 -5.97
N ARG A 327 13.86 -14.25 -7.16
CA ARG A 327 14.42 -13.61 -8.37
C ARG A 327 13.96 -12.17 -8.55
N LEU A 328 14.93 -11.27 -8.69
CA LEU A 328 14.75 -9.88 -9.12
C LEU A 328 15.38 -9.69 -10.49
N ASP A 329 14.57 -9.47 -11.52
CA ASP A 329 15.02 -9.43 -12.91
C ASP A 329 16.00 -10.59 -13.22
N ASN A 330 17.25 -10.30 -13.58
CA ASN A 330 18.22 -11.32 -13.96
C ASN A 330 18.97 -11.92 -12.75
N CYS A 331 18.67 -11.49 -11.52
CA CYS A 331 19.32 -11.96 -10.30
C CYS A 331 18.47 -13.00 -9.58
N ASN A 332 18.92 -14.26 -9.60
CA ASN A 332 18.28 -15.33 -8.83
C ASN A 332 18.67 -15.24 -7.35
N GLU A 333 17.65 -15.19 -6.50
CA GLU A 333 17.75 -15.11 -5.04
C GLU A 333 16.69 -16.00 -4.39
N MET A 334 16.89 -16.34 -3.12
CA MET A 334 15.91 -17.01 -2.29
C MET A 334 16.13 -16.63 -0.83
N ILE A 335 15.30 -15.72 -0.33
CA ILE A 335 15.39 -15.18 1.03
C ILE A 335 14.02 -15.26 1.70
N ARG A 336 14.00 -15.70 2.95
CA ARG A 336 12.80 -15.70 3.81
C ARG A 336 13.10 -14.93 5.08
N THR A 337 12.11 -14.19 5.57
CA THR A 337 12.23 -13.45 6.82
C THR A 337 10.96 -13.59 7.66
N VAL A 338 11.18 -13.64 8.97
CA VAL A 338 10.13 -13.54 9.98
C VAL A 338 10.53 -12.45 10.97
N ARG A 339 9.56 -11.67 11.44
CA ARG A 339 9.78 -10.61 12.44
C ARG A 339 8.71 -10.68 13.53
N ASN A 340 9.13 -10.46 14.78
CA ASN A 340 8.25 -10.05 15.88
C ASN A 340 8.58 -8.61 16.30
N LYS A 341 7.95 -8.09 17.37
CA LYS A 341 8.10 -6.67 17.76
C LYS A 341 9.56 -6.27 18.04
N LYS A 342 10.44 -7.22 18.37
CA LYS A 342 11.83 -6.96 18.80
C LYS A 342 12.90 -7.46 17.82
N TYR A 343 12.67 -8.59 17.16
CA TYR A 343 13.68 -9.29 16.37
C TYR A 343 13.18 -9.58 14.96
N ARG A 344 14.11 -9.51 14.00
CA ARG A 344 13.92 -10.00 12.63
C ARG A 344 14.95 -11.09 12.35
N TYR A 345 14.48 -12.26 11.95
CA TYR A 345 15.31 -13.32 11.40
C TYR A 345 15.27 -13.26 9.88
N ILE A 346 16.44 -13.39 9.24
CA ILE A 346 16.60 -13.43 7.78
C ILE A 346 17.41 -14.67 7.44
N ARG A 347 16.87 -15.51 6.56
CA ARG A 347 17.57 -16.67 6.00
C ARG A 347 17.80 -16.45 4.51
N ASN A 348 19.07 -16.29 4.13
CA ASN A 348 19.51 -16.35 2.74
C ASN A 348 19.86 -17.81 2.39
N PHE A 349 19.14 -18.39 1.44
CA PHE A 349 19.38 -19.77 0.98
C PHE A 349 20.47 -19.88 -0.08
N LEU A 350 20.98 -18.76 -0.59
CA LEU A 350 22.10 -18.69 -1.53
C LEU A 350 23.30 -17.93 -0.93
N PRO A 351 23.85 -18.35 0.23
CA PRO A 351 24.93 -17.62 0.91
C PRO A 351 26.26 -17.63 0.14
N HIS A 352 26.40 -18.53 -0.84
CA HIS A 352 27.56 -18.59 -1.74
C HIS A 352 27.57 -17.48 -2.80
N ARG A 353 26.45 -16.75 -2.96
CA ARG A 353 26.37 -15.60 -3.86
C ARG A 353 26.61 -14.32 -3.09
N PRO A 354 27.28 -13.32 -3.69
CA PRO A 354 27.39 -12.00 -3.08
C PRO A 354 26.01 -11.48 -2.67
N TYR A 355 25.91 -10.95 -1.46
CA TYR A 355 24.72 -10.22 -0.98
C TYR A 355 24.69 -8.80 -1.60
N ALA A 356 24.83 -8.77 -2.92
CA ALA A 356 24.90 -7.58 -3.75
C ALA A 356 24.13 -7.92 -5.03
N SER A 357 22.82 -8.04 -4.89
CA SER A 357 21.93 -8.22 -6.03
C SER A 357 21.95 -6.91 -6.80
N PHE A 358 22.17 -7.02 -8.11
CA PHE A 358 22.07 -5.90 -9.03
C PHE A 358 20.77 -5.15 -8.73
N TYR A 359 20.88 -3.88 -8.35
CA TYR A 359 19.73 -3.00 -8.25
C TYR A 359 19.34 -2.69 -9.70
N PRO A 360 18.29 -3.33 -10.26
CA PRO A 360 17.99 -3.19 -11.69
C PRO A 360 17.60 -1.75 -12.01
N ASP A 361 17.00 -1.09 -11.02
CA ASP A 361 16.79 0.34 -10.99
C ASP A 361 18.07 1.12 -10.63
N GLY A 362 19.24 0.71 -11.09
CA GLY A 362 20.54 1.23 -10.66
C GLY A 362 20.65 2.76 -10.60
N GLY A 363 20.98 3.28 -9.41
CA GLY A 363 21.59 4.60 -9.25
C GLY A 363 20.92 5.51 -8.24
N PHE A 364 21.06 5.24 -6.93
CA PHE A 364 21.06 6.35 -5.96
C PHE A 364 22.26 7.31 -6.22
N PHE A 365 23.27 6.83 -6.96
CA PHE A 365 24.53 7.52 -7.27
C PHE A 365 24.92 7.48 -8.75
N LYS A 366 23.95 7.46 -9.68
CA LYS A 366 24.30 7.63 -11.10
C LYS A 366 24.51 9.08 -11.46
#